data_AF-A0AAD2TM44-F1
#
_entry.id   AF-A0AAD2TM44-F1
#
_cell.length_a   1.000
_cell.length_b   1.000
_cell.length_c   1.000
_cell.angle_alpha   90.00
_cell.angle_beta   90.00
_cell.angle_gamma   90.00
#
_symmetry.space_group_name_H-M   'P 1'
#
loop_
_entity.id
_entity.type
_entity.pdbx_description
1 polymer ?
#
loop_
_entity_poly.entity_id
_entity_poly.type
_entity_poly.pdbx_seq_one_letter_code
_entity_poly.pdbx_strand_id
1 'polypeptide(L)'
;MNKKRQPKKADKGGTSVSTETSSTAKNYHLIRYADVLLWYAEVLIHDGNYKEAGKYINEVRARAANSYVKGVDAATMLPTSTSYVLDDKVNGKLDSNAAANYRVGLYPDSQFNSKGGALAALRFERKLELAMEGHRWYDLARWGIAYDEISNYITYEKKHLGKFANCVYNAKWVTLPIPNDQIVTMEGVLVQNENWK
;
A
#
# COMPACT_ATOMS: atom_id res chain seq x y z
N MET A 1 -8.55 -1.74 -8.21
CA MET A 1 -7.48 -1.03 -8.97
C MET A 1 -7.06 0.20 -8.17
N ASN A 2 -5.75 0.45 -8.02
CA ASN A 2 -5.25 1.64 -7.32
C ASN A 2 -5.50 2.88 -8.18
N LYS A 3 -6.23 3.84 -7.64
CA LYS A 3 -6.62 5.08 -8.34
C LYS A 3 -5.41 5.91 -8.80
N LYS A 4 -4.25 5.80 -8.13
CA LYS A 4 -3.01 6.50 -8.52
C LYS A 4 -2.49 6.10 -9.91
N ARG A 5 -2.75 4.85 -10.32
CA ARG A 5 -2.29 4.30 -11.62
C ARG A 5 -3.42 3.98 -12.58
N GLN A 6 -4.65 4.42 -12.29
CA GLN A 6 -5.76 4.24 -13.23
C GLN A 6 -5.50 5.07 -14.50
N PRO A 7 -5.59 4.46 -15.70
CA PRO A 7 -5.56 5.19 -16.97
C PRO A 7 -6.72 6.19 -17.04
N LYS A 8 -6.42 7.44 -17.31
CA LYS A 8 -7.40 8.45 -17.73
C LYS A 8 -7.34 8.60 -19.24
N LYS A 9 -8.42 9.09 -19.85
CA LYS A 9 -8.46 9.36 -21.29
C LYS A 9 -7.32 10.31 -21.75
N ALA A 10 -6.93 11.27 -20.89
CA ALA A 10 -5.83 12.19 -21.13
C ALA A 10 -4.44 11.54 -21.09
N ASP A 11 -4.32 10.30 -20.59
CA ASP A 11 -3.05 9.58 -20.49
C ASP A 11 -2.77 8.71 -21.74
N LYS A 12 -3.63 8.78 -22.76
CA LYS A 12 -3.35 8.21 -24.08
C LYS A 12 -2.26 9.06 -24.75
N GLY A 13 -1.20 8.40 -25.22
CA GLY A 13 -0.04 9.00 -25.87
C GLY A 13 0.49 8.12 -26.99
N GLY A 14 1.65 8.47 -27.56
CA GLY A 14 2.22 7.79 -28.75
C GLY A 14 2.48 6.28 -28.58
N THR A 15 2.64 5.79 -27.34
CA THR A 15 2.82 4.37 -27.02
C THR A 15 1.52 3.66 -26.60
N SER A 16 0.38 4.36 -26.60
CA SER A 16 -0.92 3.76 -26.28
C SER A 16 -1.66 3.28 -27.54
N VAL A 17 -2.34 2.15 -27.43
CA VAL A 17 -3.22 1.61 -28.46
C VAL A 17 -4.54 2.38 -28.42
N SER A 18 -4.86 3.07 -29.51
CA SER A 18 -6.00 4.00 -29.57
C SER A 18 -7.35 3.30 -29.39
N THR A 19 -7.48 2.06 -29.88
CA THR A 19 -8.69 1.24 -29.84
C THR A 19 -8.96 0.57 -28.49
N GLU A 20 -7.95 0.50 -27.62
CA GLU A 20 -8.08 -0.15 -26.31
C GLU A 20 -8.40 0.88 -25.23
N THR A 21 -9.49 0.65 -24.51
CA THR A 21 -9.94 1.57 -23.44
C THR A 21 -8.97 1.57 -22.25
N SER A 22 -8.27 0.45 -22.02
CA SER A 22 -7.30 0.31 -20.92
C SER A 22 -5.85 0.60 -21.30
N SER A 23 -5.57 0.99 -22.55
CA SER A 23 -4.21 1.33 -22.97
C SER A 23 -3.80 2.73 -22.48
N THR A 24 -2.58 2.85 -21.98
CA THR A 24 -2.03 4.07 -21.39
C THR A 24 -0.56 4.24 -21.76
N ALA A 25 -0.13 5.49 -21.95
CA ALA A 25 1.28 5.85 -22.14
C ALA A 25 1.97 6.21 -20.80
N LYS A 26 1.30 5.98 -19.66
CA LYS A 26 1.86 6.27 -18.33
C LYS A 26 3.08 5.41 -18.03
N ASN A 27 4.16 6.06 -17.64
CA ASN A 27 5.36 5.40 -17.14
C ASN A 27 5.08 4.63 -15.83
N TYR A 28 5.74 3.49 -15.68
CA TYR A 28 5.74 2.75 -14.43
C TYR A 28 6.83 3.32 -13.50
N HIS A 29 6.43 3.82 -12.33
CA HIS A 29 7.39 4.26 -11.32
C HIS A 29 7.91 3.03 -10.57
N LEU A 30 9.20 2.73 -10.71
CA LEU A 30 9.89 1.72 -9.89
C LEU A 30 10.21 2.27 -8.50
N ILE A 31 10.72 3.50 -8.43
CA ILE A 31 11.01 4.22 -7.19
C ILE A 31 10.35 5.59 -7.27
N ARG A 32 9.80 6.04 -6.14
CA ARG A 32 9.12 7.33 -6.01
C ARG A 32 9.57 7.99 -4.72
N TYR A 33 9.59 9.32 -4.71
CA TYR A 33 10.09 10.10 -3.58
C TYR A 33 9.41 9.74 -2.24
N ALA A 34 8.09 9.49 -2.25
CA ALA A 34 7.38 9.07 -1.04
C ALA A 34 7.88 7.72 -0.47
N ASP A 35 8.34 6.78 -1.31
CA ASP A 35 8.92 5.52 -0.82
C ASP A 35 10.28 5.77 -0.16
N VAL A 36 11.10 6.65 -0.76
CA VAL A 36 12.40 7.07 -0.21
C VAL A 36 12.24 7.76 1.15
N LEU A 37 11.26 8.66 1.28
CA LEU A 37 10.94 9.30 2.57
C LEU A 37 10.56 8.28 3.64
N LEU A 38 9.75 7.27 3.28
CA LEU A 38 9.33 6.24 4.21
C LEU A 38 10.46 5.26 4.55
N TRP A 39 11.38 4.96 3.63
CA TRP A 39 12.61 4.23 3.95
C TRP A 39 13.51 5.01 4.89
N TYR A 40 13.68 6.31 4.66
CA TYR A 40 14.48 7.14 5.54
C TYR A 40 13.87 7.23 6.95
N ALA A 41 12.55 7.42 7.04
CA ALA A 41 11.83 7.37 8.30
C ALA A 41 12.01 6.02 9.02
N GLU A 42 12.04 4.92 8.28
CA GLU A 42 12.28 3.61 8.84
C GLU A 42 13.68 3.47 9.45
N VAL A 43 14.72 3.89 8.72
CA VAL A 43 16.10 3.90 9.23
C VAL A 43 16.19 4.72 10.53
N LEU A 44 15.61 5.92 10.54
CA LEU A 44 15.55 6.76 11.74
C LEU A 44 14.86 6.06 12.92
N ILE A 45 13.80 5.28 12.68
CA ILE A 45 13.15 4.49 13.74
C ILE A 45 14.06 3.38 14.24
N HIS A 46 14.86 2.76 13.38
CA HIS A 46 15.82 1.74 13.80
C HIS A 46 16.98 2.34 14.60
N ASP A 47 17.38 3.58 14.29
CA ASP A 47 18.43 4.33 14.98
C ASP A 47 17.95 5.01 16.28
N GLY A 48 16.65 4.94 16.61
CA GLY A 48 16.09 5.52 17.84
C GLY A 48 15.53 6.94 17.69
N ASN A 49 15.63 7.54 16.50
CA ASN A 49 15.19 8.90 16.19
C ASN A 49 13.71 8.97 15.79
N TYR A 50 12.82 8.49 16.66
CA TYR A 50 11.39 8.31 16.37
C TYR A 50 10.66 9.61 16.00
N LYS A 51 10.93 10.70 16.72
CA LYS A 51 10.29 12.00 16.47
C LYS A 51 10.68 12.58 15.12
N GLU A 52 11.94 12.39 14.72
CA GLU A 52 12.43 12.81 13.41
C GLU A 52 11.76 12.00 12.29
N ALA A 53 11.65 10.68 12.47
CA ALA A 53 10.91 9.83 11.54
C ALA A 53 9.46 10.27 11.34
N GLY A 54 8.81 10.72 12.41
CA GLY A 54 7.45 11.24 12.38
C GLY A 54 7.25 12.43 11.43
N LYS A 55 8.27 13.28 11.24
CA LYS A 55 8.21 14.41 10.31
C LYS A 55 8.03 13.94 8.86
N TYR A 56 8.83 12.97 8.42
CA TYR A 56 8.77 12.43 7.06
C TYR A 56 7.50 11.61 6.80
N ILE A 57 7.02 10.87 7.80
CA ILE A 57 5.74 10.16 7.70
C ILE A 57 4.58 11.17 7.56
N ASN A 58 4.59 12.22 8.38
CA ASN A 58 3.58 13.27 8.32
C ASN A 58 3.67 14.12 7.04
N GLU A 59 4.85 14.27 6.43
CA GLU A 59 5.00 14.93 5.12
C GLU A 59 4.21 14.19 4.02
N VAL A 60 4.30 12.86 3.98
CA VAL A 60 3.54 12.04 3.03
C VAL A 60 2.03 12.19 3.25
N ARG A 61 1.59 12.19 4.53
CA ARG A 61 0.18 12.36 4.91
C ARG A 61 -0.35 13.75 4.56
N ALA A 62 0.43 14.79 4.84
CA ALA A 62 0.07 16.17 4.53
C ALA A 62 -0.11 16.34 3.03
N ARG A 63 0.78 15.77 2.21
CA ARG A 63 0.60 15.75 0.76
C ARG A 63 -0.67 15.01 0.36
N ALA A 64 -0.94 13.84 0.94
CA ALA A 64 -2.12 13.04 0.61
C ALA A 64 -3.44 13.77 0.94
N ALA A 65 -3.47 14.62 1.97
CA ALA A 65 -4.62 15.43 2.35
C ALA A 65 -5.07 16.42 1.26
N ASN A 66 -4.14 16.87 0.40
CA ASN A 66 -4.43 17.86 -0.65
C ASN A 66 -5.29 17.31 -1.80
N SER A 67 -5.64 16.02 -1.80
CA SER A 67 -6.46 15.41 -2.85
C SER A 67 -7.47 14.43 -2.30
N TYR A 68 -8.74 14.63 -2.68
CA TYR A 68 -9.83 13.68 -2.41
C TYR A 68 -10.77 13.62 -3.62
N VAL A 69 -11.55 12.55 -3.71
CA VAL A 69 -12.52 12.35 -4.79
C VAL A 69 -13.90 12.79 -4.29
N LYS A 70 -14.60 13.60 -5.08
CA LYS A 70 -15.98 14.00 -4.83
C LYS A 70 -16.96 12.98 -5.42
N GLY A 71 -18.13 12.86 -4.80
CA GLY A 71 -19.25 12.11 -5.37
C GLY A 71 -19.73 12.79 -6.65
N VAL A 72 -20.02 11.99 -7.67
CA VAL A 72 -20.57 12.47 -8.94
C VAL A 72 -21.78 11.64 -9.33
N ASP A 73 -22.74 12.27 -9.99
CA ASP A 73 -23.86 11.58 -10.62
C ASP A 73 -23.35 10.77 -11.82
N ALA A 74 -23.82 9.52 -11.95
CA ALA A 74 -23.29 8.58 -12.94
C ALA A 74 -23.70 8.93 -14.38
N ALA A 75 -24.80 9.67 -14.58
CA ALA A 75 -25.30 10.04 -15.90
C ALA A 75 -24.69 11.36 -16.39
N THR A 76 -24.61 12.34 -15.50
CA THR A 76 -24.22 13.73 -15.84
C THR A 76 -22.76 14.04 -15.51
N MET A 77 -22.09 13.22 -14.71
CA MET A 77 -20.73 13.44 -14.19
C MET A 77 -20.57 14.74 -13.38
N LEU A 78 -21.68 15.36 -12.98
CA LEU A 78 -21.69 16.53 -12.11
C LEU A 78 -21.59 16.12 -10.63
N PRO A 79 -21.00 16.96 -9.76
CA PRO A 79 -20.96 16.69 -8.33
C PRO A 79 -22.37 16.46 -7.76
N THR A 80 -22.54 15.42 -6.94
CA THR A 80 -23.82 15.09 -6.30
C THR A 80 -23.69 15.06 -4.79
N SER A 81 -24.82 15.16 -4.09
CA SER A 81 -24.89 14.94 -2.65
C SER A 81 -24.58 13.49 -2.30
N THR A 82 -23.77 13.28 -1.27
CA THR A 82 -23.41 11.94 -0.77
C THR A 82 -23.59 11.87 0.73
N SER A 83 -23.73 10.67 1.28
CA SER A 83 -23.70 10.45 2.74
C SER A 83 -22.29 10.43 3.33
N TYR A 84 -21.24 10.55 2.51
CA TYR A 84 -19.87 10.42 2.94
C TYR A 84 -19.21 11.78 3.17
N VAL A 85 -18.31 11.81 4.15
CA VAL A 85 -17.70 13.06 4.63
C VAL A 85 -16.18 13.05 4.41
N LEU A 86 -15.64 14.17 3.94
CA LEU A 86 -14.24 14.52 4.07
C LEU A 86 -14.05 15.23 5.41
N ASP A 87 -13.27 14.64 6.30
CA ASP A 87 -12.70 15.25 7.50
C ASP A 87 -11.18 15.34 7.31
N ASP A 88 -10.73 16.44 6.70
CA ASP A 88 -9.32 16.76 6.51
C ASP A 88 -8.84 17.68 7.64
N LYS A 89 -8.25 17.06 8.64
CA LYS A 89 -7.67 17.75 9.80
C LYS A 89 -6.34 18.43 9.51
N VAL A 90 -5.70 18.14 8.37
CA VAL A 90 -4.45 18.80 7.97
C VAL A 90 -4.74 20.21 7.46
N ASN A 91 -5.71 20.32 6.53
CA ASN A 91 -6.08 21.61 5.94
C ASN A 91 -7.28 22.28 6.63
N GLY A 92 -7.82 21.69 7.71
CA GLY A 92 -8.98 22.20 8.44
C GLY A 92 -10.27 22.21 7.61
N LYS A 93 -10.42 21.26 6.70
CA LYS A 93 -11.52 21.22 5.72
C LYS A 93 -12.51 20.11 6.04
N LEU A 94 -13.79 20.47 6.09
CA LEU A 94 -14.93 19.56 6.21
C LEU A 94 -15.84 19.70 4.97
N ASP A 95 -16.20 18.60 4.33
CA ASP A 95 -17.07 18.60 3.12
C ASP A 95 -17.96 17.35 3.08
N SER A 96 -19.24 17.52 2.71
CA SER A 96 -20.29 16.49 2.74
C SER A 96 -20.52 15.78 1.38
N ASN A 97 -19.73 16.09 0.35
CA ASN A 97 -19.89 15.51 -0.99
C ASN A 97 -18.70 14.64 -1.41
N ALA A 98 -18.11 13.91 -0.46
CA ALA A 98 -16.99 13.03 -0.75
C ALA A 98 -17.45 11.71 -1.38
N ALA A 99 -16.63 11.10 -2.24
CA ALA A 99 -16.96 9.78 -2.80
C ALA A 99 -16.80 8.62 -1.78
N ALA A 100 -16.20 8.90 -0.63
CA ALA A 100 -15.97 7.95 0.46
C ALA A 100 -15.71 8.73 1.76
N ASN A 101 -15.74 8.05 2.90
CA ASN A 101 -15.34 8.65 4.17
C ASN A 101 -13.82 8.79 4.21
N TYR A 102 -13.33 10.03 4.15
CA TYR A 102 -11.91 10.35 4.27
C TYR A 102 -11.67 10.98 5.64
N ARG A 103 -10.90 10.31 6.48
CA ARG A 103 -10.43 10.85 7.77
C ARG A 103 -8.94 11.03 7.67
N VAL A 104 -8.52 12.22 7.24
CA VAL A 104 -7.11 12.54 7.00
C VAL A 104 -6.63 13.49 8.08
N GLY A 105 -5.43 13.23 8.59
CA GLY A 105 -4.85 13.99 9.70
C GLY A 105 -3.44 13.51 9.97
N LEU A 106 -2.63 14.36 10.58
CA LEU A 106 -1.27 14.01 10.99
C LEU A 106 -1.31 13.03 12.17
N TYR A 107 -0.29 12.18 12.24
CA TYR A 107 -0.06 11.41 13.47
C TYR A 107 0.38 12.37 14.58
N PRO A 108 -0.16 12.23 15.80
CA PRO A 108 0.25 13.06 16.93
C PRO A 108 1.68 12.73 17.35
N ASP A 109 2.40 13.68 17.95
CA ASP A 109 3.76 13.48 18.46
C ASP A 109 3.85 12.30 19.44
N SER A 110 2.79 12.05 20.20
CA SER A 110 2.71 10.92 21.14
C SER A 110 2.87 9.56 20.46
N GLN A 111 2.49 9.43 19.18
CA GLN A 111 2.68 8.23 18.37
C GLN A 111 4.17 7.88 18.23
N PHE A 112 5.05 8.89 18.28
CA PHE A 112 6.48 8.79 18.05
C PHE A 112 7.30 8.82 19.36
N ASN A 113 6.66 8.53 20.50
CA ASN A 113 7.35 8.39 21.79
C ASN A 113 7.99 7.01 21.99
N SER A 114 7.71 6.04 21.13
CA SER A 114 8.27 4.69 21.22
C SER A 114 8.54 4.11 19.85
N LYS A 115 9.49 3.16 19.79
CA LYS A 115 9.78 2.39 18.57
C LYS A 115 8.54 1.68 18.04
N GLY A 116 7.76 1.05 18.92
CA GLY A 116 6.54 0.33 18.54
C GLY A 116 5.49 1.25 17.93
N GLY A 117 5.25 2.41 18.55
CA GLY A 117 4.33 3.42 18.00
C GLY A 117 4.79 3.97 16.65
N ALA A 118 6.08 4.29 16.52
CA ALA A 118 6.63 4.80 15.27
C ALA A 118 6.59 3.75 14.14
N LEU A 119 6.95 2.49 14.42
CA LEU A 119 6.83 1.39 13.46
C LEU A 119 5.38 1.15 13.05
N ALA A 120 4.42 1.23 13.97
CA ALA A 120 3.01 1.08 13.65
C ALA A 120 2.53 2.17 12.67
N ALA A 121 2.89 3.43 12.93
CA ALA A 121 2.59 4.56 12.05
C ALA A 121 3.23 4.39 10.66
N LEU A 122 4.52 4.07 10.62
CA LEU A 122 5.26 3.82 9.38
C LEU A 122 4.60 2.70 8.55
N ARG A 123 4.34 1.54 9.16
CA ARG A 123 3.80 0.36 8.47
C ARG A 123 2.41 0.62 7.92
N PHE A 124 1.58 1.37 8.66
CA PHE A 124 0.26 1.77 8.18
C PHE A 124 0.36 2.77 7.03
N GLU A 125 1.27 3.75 7.13
CA GLU A 125 1.47 4.72 6.05
C GLU A 125 1.97 4.06 4.77
N ARG A 126 2.95 3.15 4.84
CA ARG A 126 3.40 2.35 3.68
C ARG A 126 2.28 1.53 3.07
N LYS A 127 1.39 0.94 3.90
CA LYS A 127 0.21 0.19 3.43
C LYS A 127 -0.74 1.07 2.62
N LEU A 128 -1.01 2.29 3.06
CA LEU A 128 -1.92 3.22 2.38
C LEU A 128 -1.26 3.83 1.14
N GLU A 129 -0.03 4.33 1.28
CA GLU A 129 0.64 5.11 0.26
C GLU A 129 1.07 4.25 -0.94
N LEU A 130 1.48 3.00 -0.71
CA LEU A 130 2.01 2.09 -1.75
C LEU A 130 1.04 0.94 -2.07
N ALA A 131 -0.26 1.13 -1.76
CA ALA A 131 -1.28 0.13 -2.01
C ALA A 131 -1.36 -0.27 -3.49
N MET A 132 -1.34 -1.58 -3.77
CA MET A 132 -1.36 -2.14 -5.12
C MET A 132 -0.19 -1.71 -6.03
N GLU A 133 0.95 -1.37 -5.45
CA GLU A 133 2.19 -1.06 -6.20
C GLU A 133 3.24 -2.18 -6.07
N GLY A 134 2.88 -3.33 -5.51
CA GLY A 134 3.75 -4.51 -5.41
C GLY A 134 4.66 -4.55 -4.18
N HIS A 135 4.65 -3.54 -3.31
CA HIS A 135 5.56 -3.47 -2.16
C HIS A 135 5.14 -4.32 -0.95
N ARG A 136 3.83 -4.50 -0.74
CA ARG A 136 3.30 -5.04 0.54
C ARG A 136 3.88 -6.39 0.93
N TRP A 137 4.04 -7.31 -0.01
CA TRP A 137 4.60 -8.63 0.28
C TRP A 137 6.03 -8.54 0.81
N TYR A 138 6.90 -7.82 0.11
CA TYR A 138 8.30 -7.65 0.46
C TYR A 138 8.48 -6.92 1.80
N ASP A 139 7.63 -5.92 2.07
CA ASP A 139 7.59 -5.23 3.35
C ASP A 139 7.22 -6.19 4.50
N LEU A 140 6.19 -7.01 4.34
CA LEU A 140 5.80 -7.99 5.35
C LEU A 140 6.89 -9.05 5.59
N ALA A 141 7.51 -9.54 4.52
CA ALA A 141 8.56 -10.55 4.56
C ALA A 141 9.79 -10.02 5.31
N ARG A 142 10.32 -8.85 4.93
CA ARG A 142 11.53 -8.28 5.56
C ARG A 142 11.31 -7.86 7.01
N TRP A 143 10.08 -7.52 7.39
CA TRP A 143 9.72 -7.23 8.78
C TRP A 143 9.50 -8.49 9.62
N GLY A 144 9.45 -9.68 9.02
CA GLY A 144 9.20 -10.94 9.72
C GLY A 144 7.76 -11.08 10.23
N ILE A 145 6.80 -10.32 9.70
CA ILE A 145 5.39 -10.32 10.17
C ILE A 145 4.40 -10.85 9.12
N ALA A 146 4.90 -11.47 8.04
CA ALA A 146 4.05 -11.98 6.97
C ALA A 146 3.04 -13.02 7.47
N TYR A 147 3.45 -13.92 8.37
CA TYR A 147 2.56 -14.94 8.91
C TYR A 147 1.36 -14.34 9.64
N ASP A 148 1.61 -13.42 10.59
CA ASP A 148 0.55 -12.82 11.40
C ASP A 148 -0.42 -12.00 10.53
N GLU A 149 0.11 -11.17 9.65
CA GLU A 149 -0.68 -10.26 8.81
C GLU A 149 -1.55 -11.02 7.79
N ILE A 150 -0.99 -12.04 7.13
CA ILE A 150 -1.74 -12.84 6.15
C ILE A 150 -2.76 -13.74 6.86
N SER A 151 -2.41 -14.33 8.01
CA SER A 151 -3.36 -15.15 8.79
C SER A 151 -4.53 -14.33 9.32
N ASN A 152 -4.26 -13.10 9.79
CA ASN A 152 -5.29 -12.15 10.21
C ASN A 152 -6.20 -11.75 9.04
N TYR A 153 -5.61 -11.48 7.87
CA TYR A 153 -6.36 -11.18 6.64
C TYR A 153 -7.28 -12.34 6.23
N ILE A 154 -6.77 -13.57 6.17
CA ILE A 154 -7.56 -14.76 5.84
C ILE A 154 -8.71 -14.95 6.85
N THR A 155 -8.44 -14.78 8.13
CA THR A 155 -9.44 -14.91 9.21
C THR A 155 -10.56 -13.88 9.11
N TYR A 156 -10.23 -12.65 8.68
CA TYR A 156 -11.21 -11.62 8.41
C TYR A 156 -12.02 -11.94 7.15
N GLU A 157 -11.35 -12.21 6.03
CA GLU A 157 -11.97 -12.34 4.72
C GLU A 157 -12.79 -13.63 4.56
N LYS A 158 -12.46 -14.72 5.25
CA LYS A 158 -13.24 -15.96 5.16
C LYS A 158 -14.70 -15.81 5.60
N LYS A 159 -15.02 -14.76 6.37
CA LYS A 159 -16.40 -14.38 6.73
C LYS A 159 -17.20 -13.83 5.56
N HIS A 160 -16.51 -13.34 4.53
CA HIS A 160 -17.09 -12.61 3.40
C HIS A 160 -16.86 -13.33 2.06
N LEU A 161 -15.80 -14.13 1.95
CA LEU A 161 -15.35 -14.75 0.71
C LEU A 161 -15.07 -16.24 0.93
N GLY A 162 -15.92 -17.10 0.36
CA GLY A 162 -15.84 -18.56 0.52
C GLY A 162 -14.50 -19.18 0.08
N LYS A 163 -13.77 -18.54 -0.86
CA LYS A 163 -12.44 -19.00 -1.29
C LYS A 163 -11.40 -19.04 -0.17
N PHE A 164 -11.62 -18.31 0.93
CA PHE A 164 -10.71 -18.29 2.08
C PHE A 164 -11.14 -19.24 3.21
N ALA A 165 -12.28 -19.94 3.11
CA ALA A 165 -12.84 -20.76 4.19
C ALA A 165 -11.84 -21.78 4.75
N ASN A 166 -11.10 -22.44 3.86
CA ASN A 166 -10.09 -23.46 4.20
C ASN A 166 -8.66 -23.00 3.87
N CYS A 167 -8.45 -21.70 3.67
CA CYS A 167 -7.14 -21.17 3.34
C CYS A 167 -6.30 -21.07 4.63
N VAL A 168 -5.04 -21.50 4.55
CA VAL A 168 -4.04 -21.38 5.61
C VAL A 168 -2.78 -20.83 4.98
N TYR A 169 -2.08 -19.95 5.69
CA TYR A 169 -0.77 -19.48 5.29
C TYR A 169 0.31 -20.16 6.13
N ASN A 170 1.30 -20.78 5.48
CA ASN A 170 2.44 -21.36 6.15
C ASN A 170 3.57 -20.33 6.26
N ALA A 171 4.16 -20.16 7.46
CA ALA A 171 5.29 -19.25 7.67
C ALA A 171 6.49 -19.54 6.74
N LYS A 172 6.66 -20.80 6.31
CA LYS A 172 7.69 -21.22 5.36
C LYS A 172 7.52 -20.60 3.95
N TRP A 173 6.32 -20.19 3.57
CA TRP A 173 6.03 -19.67 2.22
C TRP A 173 6.46 -18.21 2.00
N VAL A 174 7.22 -17.62 2.93
CA VAL A 174 7.76 -16.26 2.79
C VAL A 174 8.68 -16.11 1.58
N THR A 175 9.37 -17.18 1.19
CA THR A 175 10.14 -17.29 -0.04
C THR A 175 9.47 -18.26 -1.01
N LEU A 176 9.60 -18.02 -2.31
CA LEU A 176 9.16 -18.99 -3.32
C LEU A 176 10.14 -20.18 -3.38
N PRO A 177 9.67 -21.39 -3.74
CA PRO A 177 10.56 -22.52 -3.95
C PRO A 177 11.40 -22.27 -5.21
N ILE A 178 12.65 -22.73 -5.17
CA ILE A 178 13.46 -22.83 -6.38
C ILE A 178 12.81 -23.89 -7.29
N PRO A 179 12.58 -23.62 -8.59
CA PRO A 179 11.96 -24.58 -9.50
C PRO A 179 12.76 -25.89 -9.55
N ASN A 180 12.07 -27.04 -9.39
CA ASN A 180 12.70 -28.35 -9.28
C ASN A 180 13.57 -28.69 -10.49
N ASP A 181 13.10 -28.36 -11.71
CA ASP A 181 13.84 -28.63 -12.94
C ASP A 181 15.21 -27.92 -12.96
N GLN A 182 15.30 -26.74 -12.34
CA GLN A 182 16.56 -26.01 -12.22
C GLN A 182 17.51 -26.68 -11.22
N ILE A 183 16.98 -27.26 -10.14
CA ILE A 183 17.77 -28.03 -9.16
C ILE A 183 18.35 -29.28 -9.80
N VAL A 184 17.51 -30.04 -10.51
CA VAL A 184 17.92 -31.28 -11.19
C VAL A 184 18.97 -30.98 -12.27
N THR A 185 18.75 -29.94 -13.08
CA THR A 185 19.69 -29.55 -14.16
C THR A 185 21.07 -29.15 -13.63
N MET A 186 21.13 -28.61 -12.41
CA MET A 186 22.38 -28.14 -11.79
C MET A 186 23.10 -29.23 -10.98
N GLU A 187 22.63 -30.48 -11.01
CA GLU A 187 23.30 -31.67 -10.46
C GLU A 187 23.89 -31.49 -9.04
N GLY A 188 23.11 -30.90 -8.14
CA GLY A 188 23.50 -30.72 -6.73
C GLY A 188 24.27 -29.43 -6.41
N VAL A 189 24.61 -28.61 -7.41
CA VAL A 189 25.16 -27.25 -7.20
C VAL A 189 24.08 -26.31 -6.68
N LEU A 190 22.88 -26.40 -7.24
CA LEU A 190 21.72 -25.64 -6.78
C LEU A 190 20.96 -26.48 -5.75
N VAL A 191 20.82 -25.97 -4.53
CA VAL A 191 20.09 -26.62 -3.44
C VAL A 191 18.85 -25.83 -3.07
N GLN A 192 17.78 -26.52 -2.67
CA GLN A 192 16.52 -25.88 -2.29
C GLN A 192 16.68 -24.95 -1.07
N ASN A 193 15.86 -23.90 -1.02
CA ASN A 193 15.73 -23.02 0.14
C ASN A 193 15.36 -23.82 1.41
N GLU A 194 15.94 -23.49 2.56
CA GLU A 194 15.67 -24.17 3.85
C GLU A 194 14.18 -24.28 4.19
N ASN A 195 13.41 -23.23 3.85
CA ASN A 195 11.97 -23.20 4.09
C ASN A 195 11.18 -24.24 3.25
N TRP A 196 11.79 -24.81 2.23
CA TRP A 196 11.19 -25.74 1.27
C TRP A 196 11.85 -27.13 1.28
N LYS A 197 12.78 -27.37 2.23
CA LYS A 197 13.30 -28.70 2.53
C LYS A 197 12.32 -29.47 3.43
#